data_AF-A0A9P7S104-F1
#
_entry.id   AF-A0A9P7S104-F1
#
_cell.length_a   1.000
_cell.length_b   1.000
_cell.length_c   1.000
_cell.angle_alpha   90.00
_cell.angle_beta   90.00
_cell.angle_gamma   90.00
#
_symmetry.space_group_name_H-M   'P 1'
#
loop_
_entity.id
_entity.type
_entity.pdbx_description
1 polymer ?
#
loop_
_entity_poly.entity_id
_entity_poly.type
_entity_poly.pdbx_seq_one_letter_code
_entity_poly.pdbx_strand_id
1 'polypeptide(L)'
;MYQVTIAGQTAPGQGITVYGNGLSYSGADNTITRYIRFRMGTSGDSGKDAITIANGSNMIFDHVSVSWGRDETFSINGDVSNVTIQDSIIAQGLDTHSCGGLIQTTGGVSIIRSLYIDNKTRNPKVKGVNEFVNNVVYNWGGGGGYIAGDSDGPSAANIMNNVFISGPSTSTHPFTRGNQNFVAYVSNNYYDPDQDGTLNGFILSPTTDNYSDIKFQSTKFNYPTVANLLSPTDALNYVKAHAGASKSRDHIDDYLINTEVGSLGKKGAVISDPEASPMNGPGPISGGTAPVDTDKDGIPDAYESAHGTNPNAADSTSIASNGYANIENYINSLV
;
A
#
# COMPACT_ATOMS: atom_id res chain seq x y z
N MET A 1 -9.98 18.87 15.81
CA MET A 1 -9.44 17.90 14.85
C MET A 1 -9.38 18.60 13.50
N TYR A 2 -8.23 18.51 12.82
CA TYR A 2 -8.06 19.09 11.49
C TYR A 2 -8.31 17.98 10.46
N GLN A 3 -9.08 18.29 9.41
CA GLN A 3 -9.26 17.41 8.25
C GLN A 3 -8.15 17.74 7.26
N VAL A 4 -7.42 16.73 6.79
CA VAL A 4 -6.21 16.96 5.98
C VAL A 4 -6.22 16.08 4.73
N THR A 5 -6.06 16.71 3.57
CA THR A 5 -5.80 16.01 2.31
C THR A 5 -4.38 16.36 1.83
N ILE A 6 -3.55 15.33 1.67
CA ILE A 6 -2.23 15.42 1.03
C ILE A 6 -2.37 14.88 -0.39
N ALA A 7 -2.45 15.77 -1.37
CA ALA A 7 -2.65 15.44 -2.78
C ALA A 7 -1.33 15.50 -3.57
N GLY A 8 -0.52 14.44 -3.51
CA GLY A 8 0.77 14.38 -4.21
C GLY A 8 0.66 14.48 -5.73
N GLN A 9 -0.50 14.15 -6.31
CA GLN A 9 -0.74 14.24 -7.75
C GLN A 9 -0.74 15.66 -8.31
N THR A 10 -0.76 16.69 -7.45
CA THR A 10 -0.68 18.09 -7.88
C THR A 10 0.76 18.55 -8.13
N ALA A 11 1.76 17.80 -7.63
CA ALA A 11 3.16 18.17 -7.79
C ALA A 11 3.62 18.02 -9.25
N PRO A 12 4.33 19.01 -9.82
CA PRO A 12 4.88 18.91 -11.15
C PRO A 12 6.12 18.00 -11.19
N GLY A 13 6.56 17.67 -12.40
CA GLY A 13 7.77 16.85 -12.61
C GLY A 13 7.53 15.41 -12.15
N GLN A 14 8.50 14.86 -11.43
CA GLN A 14 8.43 13.47 -10.96
C GLN A 14 7.64 13.27 -9.66
N GLY A 15 7.01 14.32 -9.10
CA GLY A 15 6.19 14.24 -7.89
C GLY A 15 6.98 14.39 -6.59
N ILE A 16 6.43 13.89 -5.47
CA ILE A 16 6.97 14.10 -4.11
C ILE A 16 7.56 12.82 -3.53
N THR A 17 8.78 12.92 -3.00
CA THR A 17 9.41 11.91 -2.14
C THR A 17 9.79 12.53 -0.80
N VAL A 18 9.30 11.97 0.30
CA VAL A 18 9.76 12.25 1.65
C VAL A 18 10.82 11.23 2.01
N TYR A 19 12.04 11.70 2.34
CA TYR A 19 13.18 10.84 2.65
C TYR A 19 13.85 11.19 3.97
N GLY A 20 14.34 10.17 4.68
CA GLY A 20 15.35 10.31 5.74
C GLY A 20 14.85 10.08 7.16
N ASN A 21 13.55 9.85 7.38
CA ASN A 21 13.01 9.27 8.61
C ASN A 21 11.57 8.77 8.41
N GLY A 22 11.01 8.10 9.42
CA GLY A 22 9.61 7.68 9.47
C GLY A 22 8.64 8.85 9.71
N LEU A 23 7.38 8.67 9.30
CA LEU A 23 6.30 9.63 9.49
C LEU A 23 5.15 9.00 10.30
N SER A 24 4.65 9.72 11.31
CA SER A 24 3.51 9.25 12.09
C SER A 24 2.21 9.93 11.69
N TYR A 25 1.17 9.13 11.50
CA TYR A 25 -0.23 9.55 11.40
C TYR A 25 -1.00 9.25 12.70
N SER A 26 -0.30 9.03 13.81
CA SER A 26 -0.95 8.79 15.10
C SER A 26 -1.76 10.01 15.54
N GLY A 27 -3.03 9.81 15.83
CA GLY A 27 -3.98 10.84 16.23
C GLY A 27 -4.62 11.57 15.05
N ALA A 28 -4.33 11.17 13.81
CA ALA A 28 -4.99 11.71 12.64
C ALA A 28 -6.45 11.26 12.58
N ASP A 29 -7.32 12.13 12.08
CA ASP A 29 -8.72 11.82 11.80
C ASP A 29 -9.16 12.52 10.53
N ASN A 30 -9.93 11.82 9.70
CA ASN A 30 -10.43 12.30 8.41
C ASN A 30 -9.31 12.82 7.50
N THR A 31 -8.38 11.91 7.17
CA THR A 31 -7.18 12.22 6.38
C THR A 31 -7.13 11.40 5.10
N ILE A 32 -6.81 12.06 3.99
CA ILE A 32 -6.56 11.41 2.70
C ILE A 32 -5.12 11.72 2.26
N THR A 33 -4.34 10.70 1.92
CA THR A 33 -2.97 10.87 1.41
C THR A 33 -2.82 10.12 0.10
N ARG A 34 -2.42 10.81 -0.96
CA ARG A 34 -2.34 10.23 -2.31
C ARG A 34 -1.07 10.58 -3.08
N TYR A 35 -0.64 9.66 -3.96
CA TYR A 35 0.41 9.88 -4.97
C TYR A 35 1.73 10.45 -4.41
N ILE A 36 2.14 9.98 -3.24
CA ILE A 36 3.36 10.41 -2.55
C ILE A 36 4.20 9.19 -2.17
N ARG A 37 5.52 9.36 -2.20
CA ARG A 37 6.48 8.34 -1.76
C ARG A 37 7.04 8.68 -0.39
N PHE A 38 7.08 7.69 0.49
CA PHE A 38 7.73 7.75 1.78
C PHE A 38 8.89 6.73 1.79
N ARG A 39 10.11 7.23 1.94
CA ARG A 39 11.34 6.45 1.90
C ARG A 39 12.07 6.68 3.21
N MET A 40 12.02 5.74 4.15
CA MET A 40 12.66 5.99 5.45
C MET A 40 14.19 5.92 5.35
N GLY A 41 14.71 4.86 4.75
CA GLY A 41 16.14 4.68 4.50
C GLY A 41 16.95 4.32 5.75
N THR A 42 18.26 4.11 5.57
CA THR A 42 19.18 3.73 6.67
C THR A 42 19.45 4.86 7.65
N SER A 43 19.20 6.12 7.24
CA SER A 43 19.34 7.32 8.07
C SER A 43 18.17 7.54 9.04
N GLY A 44 17.00 6.93 8.79
CA GLY A 44 15.87 7.02 9.70
C GLY A 44 16.15 6.37 11.05
N ASP A 45 15.30 6.62 12.06
CA ASP A 45 15.51 6.10 13.41
C ASP A 45 15.38 4.57 13.47
N SER A 46 16.34 3.90 14.10
CA SER A 46 16.28 2.43 14.27
C SER A 46 15.10 2.03 15.16
N GLY A 47 14.42 0.92 14.82
CA GLY A 47 13.27 0.45 15.60
C GLY A 47 12.04 1.37 15.48
N LYS A 48 11.94 2.10 14.37
CA LYS A 48 10.78 2.91 13.98
C LYS A 48 10.30 2.51 12.60
N ASP A 49 9.03 2.77 12.35
CA ASP A 49 8.40 2.42 11.08
C ASP A 49 8.54 3.56 10.07
N ALA A 50 8.48 3.25 8.78
CA ALA A 50 8.40 4.29 7.76
C ALA A 50 7.06 5.04 7.84
N ILE A 51 5.95 4.32 8.08
CA ILE A 51 4.66 4.90 8.49
C ILE A 51 4.14 4.19 9.74
N THR A 52 3.74 4.96 10.76
CA THR A 52 3.10 4.44 11.99
C THR A 52 1.76 5.12 12.26
N ILE A 53 0.75 4.32 12.61
CA ILE A 53 -0.55 4.78 13.14
C ILE A 53 -0.85 4.08 14.48
N ALA A 54 -0.80 4.82 15.60
CA ALA A 54 -1.05 4.25 16.93
C ALA A 54 -2.46 4.50 17.49
N ASN A 55 -3.13 5.54 17.01
CA ASN A 55 -4.52 5.88 17.31
C ASN A 55 -5.06 6.79 16.18
N GLY A 56 -6.38 6.94 16.11
CA GLY A 56 -7.02 7.80 15.11
C GLY A 56 -8.03 7.04 14.24
N SER A 57 -8.68 7.74 13.32
CA SER A 57 -9.72 7.12 12.50
C SER A 57 -9.86 7.73 11.10
N ASN A 58 -10.60 7.04 10.23
CA ASN A 58 -11.05 7.60 8.95
C ASN A 58 -9.88 8.09 8.08
N MET A 59 -9.00 7.17 7.70
CA MET A 59 -7.81 7.48 6.91
C MET A 59 -7.78 6.70 5.61
N ILE A 60 -7.45 7.38 4.51
CA ILE A 60 -7.24 6.77 3.20
C ILE A 60 -5.81 7.03 2.74
N PHE A 61 -5.11 5.95 2.44
CA PHE A 61 -3.84 5.95 1.74
C PHE A 61 -4.08 5.34 0.37
N ASP A 62 -4.00 6.14 -0.68
CA ASP A 62 -4.32 5.73 -2.04
C ASP A 62 -3.16 6.08 -2.96
N HIS A 63 -2.62 5.13 -3.72
CA HIS A 63 -1.49 5.43 -4.60
C HIS A 63 -0.24 5.96 -3.85
N VAL A 64 0.03 5.47 -2.64
CA VAL A 64 1.27 5.79 -1.93
C VAL A 64 2.30 4.69 -2.13
N SER A 65 3.57 5.06 -2.18
CA SER A 65 4.67 4.09 -2.12
C SER A 65 5.44 4.28 -0.82
N VAL A 66 5.60 3.22 -0.05
CA VAL A 66 6.29 3.25 1.23
C VAL A 66 7.38 2.20 1.20
N SER A 67 8.62 2.58 1.51
CA SER A 67 9.72 1.62 1.58
C SER A 67 10.76 1.92 2.62
N TRP A 68 11.63 0.93 2.81
CA TRP A 68 12.86 1.04 3.60
C TRP A 68 12.61 1.31 5.08
N GLY A 69 11.52 0.78 5.62
CA GLY A 69 11.24 0.81 7.06
C GLY A 69 12.35 0.13 7.85
N ARG A 70 12.67 0.67 9.04
CA ARG A 70 13.72 0.12 9.93
C ARG A 70 13.15 -0.77 11.05
N ASP A 71 11.83 -0.81 11.18
CA ASP A 71 11.07 -1.79 11.95
C ASP A 71 9.96 -2.34 11.05
N GLU A 72 8.83 -1.65 10.92
CA GLU A 72 7.86 -1.90 9.83
C GLU A 72 7.94 -0.86 8.70
N THR A 73 7.55 -1.25 7.49
CA THR A 73 7.34 -0.28 6.41
C THR A 73 6.03 0.49 6.62
N PHE A 74 4.92 -0.18 6.94
CA PHE A 74 3.66 0.48 7.28
C PHE A 74 2.96 -0.25 8.42
N SER A 75 2.88 0.37 9.60
CA SER A 75 2.24 -0.22 10.79
C SER A 75 0.99 0.52 11.24
N ILE A 76 0.03 -0.26 11.74
CA ILE A 76 -1.17 0.18 12.42
C ILE A 76 -1.26 -0.62 13.72
N ASN A 77 -1.19 0.04 14.88
CA ASN A 77 -1.22 -0.64 16.16
C ASN A 77 -1.86 0.21 17.25
N GLY A 78 -3.08 -0.16 17.67
CA GLY A 78 -3.75 0.48 18.80
C GLY A 78 -5.22 0.78 18.49
N ASP A 79 -5.71 1.87 19.05
CA ASP A 79 -7.11 2.31 18.89
C ASP A 79 -7.29 3.06 17.56
N VAL A 80 -7.33 2.27 16.48
CA VAL A 80 -7.40 2.78 15.10
C VAL A 80 -8.60 2.21 14.38
N SER A 81 -9.41 3.02 13.70
CA SER A 81 -10.59 2.50 12.96
C SER A 81 -10.77 3.12 11.58
N ASN A 82 -11.41 2.38 10.66
CA ASN A 82 -11.77 2.87 9.32
C ASN A 82 -10.54 3.36 8.52
N VAL A 83 -9.58 2.46 8.30
CA VAL A 83 -8.40 2.76 7.46
C VAL A 83 -8.44 1.96 6.17
N THR A 84 -8.23 2.65 5.04
CA THR A 84 -8.05 2.01 3.73
C THR A 84 -6.65 2.27 3.22
N ILE A 85 -5.94 1.21 2.87
CA ILE A 85 -4.70 1.25 2.08
C ILE A 85 -5.05 0.66 0.72
N GLN A 86 -5.04 1.46 -0.33
CA GLN A 86 -5.40 0.99 -1.67
C GLN A 86 -4.44 1.45 -2.74
N ASP A 87 -4.32 0.66 -3.79
CA ASP A 87 -3.51 0.99 -4.97
C ASP A 87 -2.08 1.42 -4.60
N SER A 88 -1.51 0.84 -3.53
CA SER A 88 -0.28 1.33 -2.90
C SER A 88 0.86 0.29 -2.98
N ILE A 89 2.11 0.72 -2.82
CA ILE A 89 3.29 -0.15 -2.74
C ILE A 89 3.85 -0.11 -1.32
N ILE A 90 4.02 -1.27 -0.70
CA ILE A 90 4.68 -1.46 0.60
C ILE A 90 5.89 -2.38 0.39
N ALA A 91 7.08 -1.79 0.32
CA ALA A 91 8.25 -2.45 -0.23
C ALA A 91 9.48 -2.44 0.68
N GLN A 92 10.33 -3.46 0.54
CA GLN A 92 11.72 -3.45 0.98
C GLN A 92 11.94 -2.91 2.40
N GLY A 93 11.23 -3.43 3.41
CA GLY A 93 11.62 -3.24 4.81
C GLY A 93 13.10 -3.64 4.95
N LEU A 94 13.92 -2.83 5.62
CA LEU A 94 15.35 -3.08 5.68
C LEU A 94 15.68 -4.16 6.70
N ASP A 95 16.61 -5.04 6.37
CA ASP A 95 17.20 -5.93 7.37
C ASP A 95 17.89 -5.13 8.49
N THR A 96 17.92 -5.62 9.72
CA THR A 96 17.66 -7.01 10.13
C THR A 96 16.21 -7.36 10.49
N HIS A 97 15.30 -6.39 10.45
CA HIS A 97 13.89 -6.58 10.81
C HIS A 97 12.96 -6.23 9.64
N SER A 98 13.29 -6.68 8.43
CA SER A 98 12.56 -6.44 7.19
C SER A 98 11.07 -6.85 7.27
N CYS A 99 10.18 -5.90 7.61
CA CYS A 99 8.75 -6.14 7.78
C CYS A 99 7.90 -5.25 6.87
N GLY A 100 6.90 -5.84 6.19
CA GLY A 100 5.92 -5.07 5.42
C GLY A 100 5.03 -4.22 6.32
N GLY A 101 4.43 -4.82 7.35
CA GLY A 101 3.54 -4.11 8.26
C GLY A 101 2.82 -4.97 9.28
N LEU A 102 2.71 -4.45 10.52
CA LEU A 102 1.79 -4.95 11.54
C LEU A 102 0.45 -4.23 11.39
N ILE A 103 -0.63 -4.99 11.27
CA ILE A 103 -2.01 -4.48 11.19
C ILE A 103 -2.76 -5.02 12.41
N GLN A 104 -2.64 -4.30 13.51
CA GLN A 104 -3.17 -4.66 14.83
C GLN A 104 -4.24 -3.65 15.28
N THR A 105 -5.48 -3.91 14.89
CA THR A 105 -6.64 -3.16 15.37
C THR A 105 -7.95 -3.94 15.21
N THR A 106 -8.91 -3.70 16.10
CA THR A 106 -10.29 -4.19 15.97
C THR A 106 -11.19 -3.24 15.18
N GLY A 107 -10.75 -2.00 14.91
CA GLY A 107 -11.51 -0.97 14.20
C GLY A 107 -11.55 -1.13 12.68
N GLY A 108 -10.91 -2.16 12.13
CA GLY A 108 -10.98 -2.52 10.72
C GLY A 108 -10.00 -1.79 9.81
N VAL A 109 -9.30 -2.57 8.97
CA VAL A 109 -8.41 -2.06 7.91
C VAL A 109 -8.68 -2.80 6.60
N SER A 110 -9.00 -2.07 5.53
CA SER A 110 -9.08 -2.62 4.17
C SER A 110 -7.78 -2.37 3.41
N ILE A 111 -7.18 -3.42 2.87
CA ILE A 111 -6.00 -3.37 2.02
C ILE A 111 -6.39 -3.94 0.65
N ILE A 112 -6.37 -3.08 -0.36
CA ILE A 112 -7.00 -3.36 -1.65
C ILE A 112 -6.05 -3.04 -2.80
N ARG A 113 -5.93 -3.93 -3.79
CA ARG A 113 -5.15 -3.66 -5.04
C ARG A 113 -3.75 -3.09 -4.79
N SER A 114 -3.11 -3.51 -3.70
CA SER A 114 -1.80 -3.02 -3.28
C SER A 114 -0.72 -4.09 -3.47
N LEU A 115 0.53 -3.65 -3.57
CA LEU A 115 1.70 -4.50 -3.69
C LEU A 115 2.45 -4.56 -2.37
N TYR A 116 2.68 -5.77 -1.86
CA TYR A 116 3.72 -6.05 -0.87
C TYR A 116 4.88 -6.74 -1.58
N ILE A 117 6.09 -6.17 -1.51
CA ILE A 117 7.25 -6.70 -2.23
C ILE A 117 8.52 -6.65 -1.40
N ASP A 118 9.31 -7.71 -1.45
CA ASP A 118 10.69 -7.75 -0.93
C ASP A 118 10.80 -7.48 0.59
N ASN A 119 9.75 -7.75 1.35
CA ASN A 119 9.83 -7.78 2.82
C ASN A 119 9.96 -9.23 3.32
N LYS A 120 10.84 -9.44 4.29
CA LYS A 120 11.09 -10.76 4.85
C LYS A 120 9.89 -11.35 5.59
N THR A 121 9.08 -10.52 6.23
CA THR A 121 7.97 -10.96 7.09
C THR A 121 6.86 -9.91 7.17
N ARG A 122 5.72 -10.26 7.78
CA ARG A 122 4.58 -9.38 8.05
C ARG A 122 4.07 -8.69 6.76
N ASN A 123 3.56 -9.46 5.79
CA ASN A 123 3.15 -8.96 4.45
C ASN A 123 1.63 -8.90 4.15
N PRO A 124 0.71 -8.50 5.04
CA PRO A 124 0.88 -7.98 6.41
C PRO A 124 0.94 -9.09 7.48
N LYS A 125 1.16 -8.69 8.75
CA LYS A 125 0.77 -9.47 9.93
C LYS A 125 -0.50 -8.91 10.52
N VAL A 126 -1.56 -9.71 10.55
CA VAL A 126 -2.88 -9.25 11.00
C VAL A 126 -3.21 -9.73 12.39
N LYS A 127 -3.76 -8.81 13.19
CA LYS A 127 -4.36 -9.05 14.49
C LYS A 127 -5.60 -8.16 14.65
N GLY A 128 -6.78 -8.76 14.57
CA GLY A 128 -8.07 -8.06 14.60
C GLY A 128 -8.79 -8.10 13.26
N VAL A 129 -9.38 -6.99 12.82
CA VAL A 129 -10.31 -6.95 11.68
C VAL A 129 -9.60 -6.47 10.42
N ASN A 130 -9.63 -7.29 9.36
CA ASN A 130 -8.96 -6.96 8.10
C ASN A 130 -9.75 -7.41 6.86
N GLU A 131 -9.68 -6.60 5.82
CA GLU A 131 -9.99 -7.01 4.45
C GLU A 131 -8.72 -6.95 3.60
N PHE A 132 -8.43 -8.02 2.86
CA PHE A 132 -7.26 -8.15 2.00
C PHE A 132 -7.71 -8.64 0.62
N VAL A 133 -7.90 -7.72 -0.32
CA VAL A 133 -8.58 -7.97 -1.60
C VAL A 133 -7.76 -7.52 -2.80
N ASN A 134 -7.61 -8.39 -3.80
CA ASN A 134 -6.95 -8.09 -5.07
C ASN A 134 -5.51 -7.56 -4.94
N ASN A 135 -4.81 -7.87 -3.86
CA ASN A 135 -3.42 -7.49 -3.66
C ASN A 135 -2.46 -8.44 -4.38
N VAL A 136 -1.24 -7.96 -4.62
CA VAL A 136 -0.11 -8.79 -5.03
C VAL A 136 0.89 -8.84 -3.89
N VAL A 137 1.34 -10.04 -3.53
CA VAL A 137 2.45 -10.24 -2.58
C VAL A 137 3.56 -10.98 -3.32
N TYR A 138 4.74 -10.36 -3.40
CA TYR A 138 5.85 -10.83 -4.22
C TYR A 138 7.12 -10.98 -3.38
N ASN A 139 7.83 -12.10 -3.56
CA ASN A 139 9.17 -12.33 -3.00
C ASN A 139 9.30 -12.07 -1.47
N TRP A 140 8.33 -12.56 -0.69
CA TRP A 140 8.43 -12.51 0.77
C TRP A 140 9.55 -13.42 1.27
N GLY A 141 10.05 -13.19 2.49
CA GLY A 141 11.04 -14.07 3.14
C GLY A 141 10.43 -15.12 4.08
N GLY A 142 11.20 -15.58 5.07
CA GLY A 142 10.79 -16.67 5.98
C GLY A 142 9.61 -16.34 6.92
N GLY A 143 9.03 -15.14 6.87
CA GLY A 143 7.83 -14.79 7.60
C GLY A 143 6.53 -15.14 6.88
N GLY A 144 6.55 -15.38 5.57
CA GLY A 144 5.35 -15.60 4.78
C GLY A 144 4.81 -14.34 4.11
N GLY A 145 3.92 -14.57 3.14
CA GLY A 145 3.20 -13.55 2.38
C GLY A 145 2.01 -12.96 3.14
N TYR A 146 1.52 -13.60 4.19
CA TYR A 146 0.47 -13.11 5.08
C TYR A 146 0.57 -13.86 6.41
N ILE A 147 0.74 -13.13 7.52
CA ILE A 147 0.80 -13.75 8.85
C ILE A 147 -0.58 -13.68 9.49
N ALA A 148 -1.20 -14.84 9.65
CA ALA A 148 -2.54 -15.02 10.20
C ALA A 148 -2.54 -15.15 11.74
N GLY A 149 -1.78 -14.29 12.41
CA GLY A 149 -1.82 -14.12 13.87
C GLY A 149 -1.31 -15.29 14.74
N ASP A 150 -0.21 -15.05 15.47
CA ASP A 150 0.32 -15.91 16.54
C ASP A 150 0.02 -15.29 17.93
N SER A 151 -1.25 -14.96 18.18
CA SER A 151 -1.67 -14.29 19.43
C SER A 151 -2.99 -14.83 19.98
N ASP A 152 -3.20 -14.66 21.28
CA ASP A 152 -4.37 -15.12 22.02
C ASP A 152 -5.68 -14.40 21.64
N GLY A 153 -5.60 -13.21 21.01
CA GLY A 153 -6.75 -12.39 20.63
C GLY A 153 -7.42 -12.83 19.31
N PRO A 154 -8.74 -12.66 19.16
CA PRO A 154 -9.46 -13.02 17.94
C PRO A 154 -9.11 -12.11 16.77
N SER A 155 -9.07 -12.69 15.57
CA SER A 155 -8.94 -11.96 14.30
C SER A 155 -10.01 -12.42 13.30
N ALA A 156 -10.47 -11.52 12.44
CA ALA A 156 -11.56 -11.74 11.51
C ALA A 156 -11.23 -11.13 10.15
N ALA A 157 -10.90 -11.97 9.17
CA ALA A 157 -10.40 -11.50 7.87
C ALA A 157 -11.22 -12.00 6.66
N ASN A 158 -11.44 -11.10 5.69
CA ASN A 158 -11.79 -11.48 4.31
C ASN A 158 -10.52 -11.43 3.45
N ILE A 159 -10.11 -12.55 2.84
CA ILE A 159 -8.89 -12.66 2.04
C ILE A 159 -9.24 -13.18 0.65
N MET A 160 -9.39 -12.29 -0.32
CA MET A 160 -10.03 -12.62 -1.60
C MET A 160 -9.24 -12.16 -2.82
N ASN A 161 -9.14 -13.03 -3.82
CA ASN A 161 -8.64 -12.71 -5.16
C ASN A 161 -7.23 -12.08 -5.19
N ASN A 162 -6.39 -12.41 -4.20
CA ASN A 162 -5.01 -11.95 -4.15
C ASN A 162 -4.09 -12.86 -4.97
N VAL A 163 -2.92 -12.34 -5.33
CA VAL A 163 -1.88 -13.04 -6.08
C VAL A 163 -0.63 -13.12 -5.22
N PHE A 164 -0.15 -14.32 -4.95
CA PHE A 164 1.09 -14.59 -4.24
C PHE A 164 2.09 -15.15 -5.25
N ILE A 165 3.25 -14.51 -5.43
CA ILE A 165 4.31 -15.00 -6.32
C ILE A 165 5.60 -15.14 -5.50
N SER A 166 6.08 -16.38 -5.40
CA SER A 166 7.38 -16.66 -4.80
C SER A 166 8.48 -15.97 -5.60
N GLY A 167 9.50 -15.47 -4.90
CA GLY A 167 10.73 -14.95 -5.52
C GLY A 167 11.98 -15.52 -4.84
N PRO A 168 13.17 -15.03 -5.20
CA PRO A 168 14.45 -15.59 -4.73
C PRO A 168 14.63 -15.62 -3.20
N SER A 169 13.94 -14.76 -2.45
CA SER A 169 13.95 -14.68 -0.99
C SER A 169 12.91 -15.59 -0.32
N THR A 170 11.97 -16.14 -1.09
CA THR A 170 10.87 -16.96 -0.59
C THR A 170 11.34 -18.31 -0.07
N SER A 171 11.05 -18.55 1.21
CA SER A 171 11.51 -19.72 1.97
C SER A 171 10.42 -20.37 2.80
N THR A 172 9.17 -19.91 2.67
CA THR A 172 8.00 -20.48 3.37
C THR A 172 6.72 -20.22 2.60
N HIS A 173 5.64 -20.91 2.99
CA HIS A 173 4.31 -20.79 2.40
C HIS A 173 3.74 -19.37 2.51
N PRO A 174 2.79 -18.99 1.64
CA PRO A 174 2.21 -17.66 1.65
C PRO A 174 1.51 -17.34 2.98
N PHE A 175 0.76 -18.25 3.59
CA PHE A 175 0.07 -17.98 4.86
C PHE A 175 0.73 -18.74 6.01
N THR A 176 1.17 -18.00 7.03
CA THR A 176 1.91 -18.59 8.16
C THR A 176 1.33 -18.16 9.51
N ARG A 177 1.68 -18.96 10.53
CA ARG A 177 1.42 -18.70 11.95
C ARG A 177 -0.06 -18.44 12.27
N GLY A 178 -0.96 -19.08 11.54
CA GLY A 178 -2.38 -19.16 11.85
C GLY A 178 -2.64 -19.93 13.14
N ASN A 179 -3.77 -19.64 13.76
CA ASN A 179 -4.34 -20.47 14.83
C ASN A 179 -5.87 -20.37 14.80
N GLN A 180 -6.54 -21.11 15.69
CA GLN A 180 -8.01 -21.19 15.73
C GLN A 180 -8.71 -19.89 16.15
N ASN A 181 -7.99 -18.90 16.67
CA ASN A 181 -8.50 -17.56 16.97
C ASN A 181 -8.50 -16.64 15.72
N PHE A 182 -7.79 -17.03 14.65
CA PHE A 182 -7.84 -16.33 13.38
C PHE A 182 -8.93 -16.94 12.50
N VAL A 183 -10.06 -16.24 12.39
CA VAL A 183 -11.20 -16.65 11.56
C VAL A 183 -11.13 -15.96 10.21
N ALA A 184 -11.12 -16.73 9.12
CA ALA A 184 -11.02 -16.17 7.77
C ALA A 184 -12.08 -16.72 6.81
N TYR A 185 -12.64 -15.82 6.00
CA TYR A 185 -13.23 -16.19 4.71
C TYR A 185 -12.15 -16.01 3.64
N VAL A 186 -11.88 -17.07 2.88
CA VAL A 186 -10.89 -17.05 1.79
C VAL A 186 -11.54 -17.45 0.46
N SER A 187 -11.20 -16.76 -0.62
CA SER A 187 -11.69 -17.13 -1.95
C SER A 187 -10.73 -16.70 -3.05
N ASN A 188 -10.50 -17.58 -4.03
CA ASN A 188 -9.83 -17.26 -5.29
C ASN A 188 -8.42 -16.63 -5.14
N ASN A 189 -7.70 -16.95 -4.06
CA ASN A 189 -6.30 -16.53 -3.91
C ASN A 189 -5.43 -17.41 -4.81
N TYR A 190 -4.62 -16.79 -5.66
CA TYR A 190 -3.72 -17.45 -6.59
C TYR A 190 -2.31 -17.50 -6.02
N TYR A 191 -1.63 -18.63 -6.16
CA TYR A 191 -0.25 -18.80 -5.72
C TYR A 191 0.62 -19.39 -6.84
N ASP A 192 1.71 -18.69 -7.14
CA ASP A 192 2.76 -19.10 -8.06
C ASP A 192 4.06 -19.40 -7.28
N PRO A 193 4.43 -20.68 -7.10
CA PRO A 193 5.52 -21.05 -6.21
C PRO A 193 6.89 -21.19 -6.89
N ASP A 194 6.94 -21.35 -8.23
CA ASP A 194 8.03 -22.08 -8.88
C ASP A 194 9.17 -21.20 -9.41
N GLN A 195 8.96 -19.89 -9.47
CA GLN A 195 9.97 -18.90 -9.89
C GLN A 195 10.44 -19.09 -11.34
N ASP A 196 9.63 -19.73 -12.19
CA ASP A 196 10.03 -20.11 -13.55
C ASP A 196 9.89 -18.98 -14.59
N GLY A 197 9.34 -17.83 -14.17
CA GLY A 197 9.11 -16.65 -14.99
C GLY A 197 7.83 -16.69 -15.83
N THR A 198 6.93 -17.63 -15.54
CA THR A 198 5.61 -17.79 -16.12
C THR A 198 4.57 -17.69 -15.00
N LEU A 199 3.42 -17.10 -15.29
CA LEU A 199 2.31 -17.09 -14.33
C LEU A 199 1.44 -18.34 -14.54
N ASN A 200 1.84 -19.48 -13.95
CA ASN A 200 1.24 -20.80 -14.18
C ASN A 200 0.94 -21.58 -12.88
N GLY A 201 0.99 -20.90 -11.73
CA GLY A 201 0.48 -21.38 -10.45
C GLY A 201 -1.02 -21.71 -10.40
N PHE A 202 -1.55 -21.82 -9.19
CA PHE A 202 -2.88 -22.39 -8.93
C PHE A 202 -3.67 -21.62 -7.87
N ILE A 203 -5.00 -21.80 -7.88
CA ILE A 203 -5.87 -21.26 -6.83
C ILE A 203 -5.70 -22.10 -5.55
N LEU A 204 -5.44 -21.42 -4.44
CA LEU A 204 -5.34 -22.04 -3.12
C LEU A 204 -6.69 -22.58 -2.68
N SER A 205 -6.70 -23.82 -2.19
CA SER A 205 -7.82 -24.39 -1.44
C SER A 205 -7.56 -24.25 0.06
N PRO A 206 -8.60 -24.01 0.89
CA PRO A 206 -8.49 -24.05 2.36
C PRO A 206 -7.89 -25.35 2.92
N THR A 207 -7.90 -26.43 2.14
CA THR A 207 -7.32 -27.74 2.53
C THR A 207 -5.86 -27.92 2.09
N THR A 208 -5.25 -26.94 1.44
CA THR A 208 -3.83 -27.00 1.03
C THR A 208 -2.90 -26.58 2.16
N ASP A 209 -1.70 -27.15 2.19
CA ASP A 209 -0.62 -26.81 3.15
C ASP A 209 -0.07 -25.37 2.97
N ASN A 210 -0.65 -24.57 2.07
CA ASN A 210 -0.29 -23.18 1.88
C ASN A 210 -0.97 -22.24 2.88
N TYR A 211 -2.00 -22.74 3.59
CA TYR A 211 -2.60 -22.10 4.74
C TYR A 211 -2.12 -22.78 6.01
N SER A 212 -1.46 -22.03 6.91
CA SER A 212 -1.30 -22.42 8.31
C SER A 212 -2.66 -22.60 9.03
N ASP A 213 -2.66 -22.97 10.32
CA ASP A 213 -3.83 -23.38 11.13
C ASP A 213 -4.94 -22.33 11.36
N ILE A 214 -5.45 -21.73 10.28
CA ILE A 214 -6.52 -20.74 10.24
C ILE A 214 -7.88 -21.42 10.40
N LYS A 215 -8.79 -20.80 11.16
CA LYS A 215 -10.18 -21.23 11.21
C LYS A 215 -10.97 -20.66 10.04
N PHE A 216 -11.29 -21.49 9.05
CA PHE A 216 -12.10 -21.05 7.91
C PHE A 216 -13.59 -20.93 8.24
N GLN A 217 -14.27 -20.01 7.56
CA GLN A 217 -15.73 -19.94 7.53
C GLN A 217 -16.24 -19.83 6.10
N SER A 218 -17.49 -20.24 5.87
CA SER A 218 -18.11 -20.30 4.53
C SER A 218 -18.70 -18.99 4.04
N THR A 219 -18.91 -18.02 4.93
CA THR A 219 -19.56 -16.75 4.60
C THR A 219 -18.59 -15.60 4.83
N LYS A 220 -18.48 -14.69 3.87
CA LYS A 220 -17.67 -13.48 4.01
C LYS A 220 -18.22 -12.58 5.11
N PHE A 221 -17.33 -11.92 5.84
CA PHE A 221 -17.74 -10.87 6.77
C PHE A 221 -18.35 -9.69 5.99
N ASN A 222 -19.31 -8.99 6.60
CA ASN A 222 -19.99 -7.84 5.99
C ASN A 222 -19.17 -6.55 6.14
N TYR A 223 -18.00 -6.50 5.51
CA TYR A 223 -17.15 -5.32 5.45
C TYR A 223 -17.46 -4.48 4.20
N PRO A 224 -17.31 -3.14 4.25
CA PRO A 224 -17.29 -2.32 3.05
C PRO A 224 -16.19 -2.83 2.13
N THR A 225 -16.54 -3.17 0.88
CA THR A 225 -15.61 -3.81 -0.07
C THR A 225 -15.79 -3.21 -1.46
N VAL A 226 -14.90 -3.56 -2.39
CA VAL A 226 -15.03 -3.16 -3.79
C VAL A 226 -16.29 -3.73 -4.43
N ALA A 227 -16.95 -2.94 -5.27
CA ALA A 227 -18.17 -3.37 -5.96
C ALA A 227 -17.92 -4.56 -6.91
N ASN A 228 -16.73 -4.59 -7.53
CA ASN A 228 -16.33 -5.63 -8.47
C ASN A 228 -14.96 -6.18 -8.06
N LEU A 229 -14.89 -7.50 -7.85
CA LEU A 229 -13.63 -8.19 -7.63
C LEU A 229 -12.96 -8.46 -8.97
N LEU A 230 -11.66 -8.16 -9.06
CA LEU A 230 -10.85 -8.55 -10.22
C LEU A 230 -10.52 -10.04 -10.14
N SER A 231 -10.34 -10.70 -11.28
CA SER A 231 -9.69 -12.02 -11.30
C SER A 231 -8.23 -11.87 -10.82
N PRO A 232 -7.55 -12.93 -10.36
CA PRO A 232 -6.16 -12.81 -9.91
C PRO A 232 -5.23 -12.27 -11.01
N THR A 233 -5.39 -12.71 -12.26
CA THR A 233 -4.60 -12.19 -13.39
C THR A 233 -4.89 -10.72 -13.65
N ASP A 234 -6.16 -10.29 -13.59
CA ASP A 234 -6.53 -8.88 -13.74
C ASP A 234 -6.01 -8.04 -12.57
N ALA A 235 -6.01 -8.58 -11.34
CA ALA A 235 -5.47 -7.94 -10.16
C ALA A 235 -3.96 -7.70 -10.31
N LEU A 236 -3.19 -8.68 -10.79
CA LEU A 236 -1.76 -8.51 -11.08
C LEU A 236 -1.53 -7.41 -12.12
N ASN A 237 -2.28 -7.42 -13.22
CA ASN A 237 -2.15 -6.40 -14.27
C ASN A 237 -2.52 -5.01 -13.76
N TYR A 238 -3.59 -4.91 -12.96
CA TYR A 238 -4.01 -3.67 -12.35
C TYR A 238 -2.94 -3.13 -11.40
N VAL A 239 -2.41 -3.95 -10.49
CA VAL A 239 -1.36 -3.55 -9.54
C VAL A 239 -0.10 -3.08 -10.28
N LYS A 240 0.33 -3.79 -11.32
CA LYS A 240 1.46 -3.36 -12.17
C LYS A 240 1.22 -1.99 -12.80
N ALA A 241 0.00 -1.72 -13.26
CA ALA A 241 -0.34 -0.45 -13.90
C ALA A 241 -0.53 0.70 -12.89
N HIS A 242 -1.12 0.43 -11.73
CA HIS A 242 -1.69 1.49 -10.88
C HIS A 242 -1.06 1.61 -9.49
N ALA A 243 -0.40 0.58 -8.94
CA ALA A 243 0.05 0.66 -7.55
C ALA A 243 1.17 1.70 -7.32
N GLY A 244 1.16 2.29 -6.12
CA GLY A 244 2.15 3.28 -5.69
C GLY A 244 1.87 4.67 -6.24
N ALA A 245 2.85 5.56 -6.22
CA ALA A 245 2.76 6.90 -6.79
C ALA A 245 2.72 6.87 -8.34
N SER A 246 1.75 6.15 -8.92
CA SER A 246 1.71 5.71 -10.31
C SER A 246 1.49 6.82 -11.33
N LYS A 247 1.01 7.99 -10.90
CA LYS A 247 0.99 9.19 -11.75
C LYS A 247 2.40 9.54 -12.24
N SER A 248 3.42 9.34 -11.42
CA SER A 248 4.82 9.47 -11.81
C SER A 248 5.67 8.63 -10.89
N ARG A 249 5.93 7.37 -11.26
CA ARG A 249 6.83 6.49 -10.47
C ARG A 249 8.27 6.99 -10.55
N ASP A 250 9.01 6.77 -9.47
CA ASP A 250 10.46 6.94 -9.48
C ASP A 250 11.13 5.65 -9.98
N HIS A 251 12.46 5.69 -10.12
CA HIS A 251 13.22 4.53 -10.63
C HIS A 251 13.13 3.31 -9.71
N ILE A 252 12.86 3.50 -8.43
CA ILE A 252 12.70 2.41 -7.45
C ILE A 252 11.38 1.69 -7.70
N ASP A 253 10.26 2.42 -7.72
CA ASP A 253 8.94 1.81 -7.97
C ASP A 253 8.89 1.17 -9.37
N ASP A 254 9.51 1.80 -10.36
CA ASP A 254 9.63 1.24 -11.71
C ASP A 254 10.47 -0.04 -11.73
N TYR A 255 11.55 -0.11 -10.95
CA TYR A 255 12.35 -1.33 -10.84
C TYR A 255 11.53 -2.46 -10.19
N LEU A 256 10.93 -2.20 -9.04
CA LEU A 256 10.12 -3.17 -8.30
C LEU A 256 8.98 -3.72 -9.18
N ILE A 257 8.26 -2.85 -9.88
CA ILE A 257 7.13 -3.25 -10.72
C ILE A 257 7.58 -3.91 -12.03
N ASN A 258 8.40 -3.23 -12.82
CA ASN A 258 8.66 -3.64 -14.20
C ASN A 258 9.75 -4.71 -14.27
N THR A 259 10.72 -4.68 -13.35
CA THR A 259 11.85 -5.62 -13.35
C THR A 259 11.58 -6.81 -12.44
N GLU A 260 11.13 -6.60 -11.20
CA GLU A 260 10.96 -7.71 -10.26
C GLU A 260 9.61 -8.40 -10.44
N VAL A 261 8.49 -7.72 -10.19
CA VAL A 261 7.15 -8.30 -10.42
C VAL A 261 7.02 -8.74 -11.89
N GLY A 262 7.54 -7.95 -12.83
CA GLY A 262 7.59 -8.29 -14.26
C GLY A 262 8.39 -9.54 -14.60
N SER A 263 9.30 -9.99 -13.72
CA SER A 263 10.06 -11.22 -13.89
C SER A 263 9.33 -12.49 -13.48
N LEU A 264 8.17 -12.36 -12.82
CA LEU A 264 7.33 -13.46 -12.37
C LEU A 264 8.13 -14.51 -11.56
N GLY A 265 8.82 -14.03 -10.52
CA GLY A 265 9.51 -14.85 -9.53
C GLY A 265 11.01 -15.03 -9.75
N LYS A 266 11.57 -14.58 -10.89
CA LYS A 266 13.01 -14.74 -11.18
C LYS A 266 13.92 -13.73 -10.48
N LYS A 267 13.39 -12.57 -10.08
CA LYS A 267 14.15 -11.47 -9.46
C LYS A 267 13.49 -11.03 -8.15
N GLY A 268 14.21 -10.29 -7.33
CA GLY A 268 13.74 -9.85 -6.01
C GLY A 268 14.81 -10.10 -4.95
N ALA A 269 14.91 -9.20 -3.98
CA ALA A 269 15.83 -9.35 -2.86
C ALA A 269 15.31 -8.63 -1.61
N VAL A 270 15.34 -9.33 -0.46
CA VAL A 270 15.36 -8.62 0.82
C VAL A 270 16.69 -7.87 0.94
N ILE A 271 16.63 -6.57 1.19
CA ILE A 271 17.80 -5.68 1.23
C ILE A 271 18.06 -5.13 2.63
N SER A 272 19.30 -4.71 2.89
CA SER A 272 19.72 -3.98 4.09
C SER A 272 20.18 -2.55 3.80
N ASP A 273 20.50 -2.24 2.55
CA ASP A 273 21.07 -0.96 2.13
C ASP A 273 20.38 -0.46 0.84
N PRO A 274 19.53 0.58 0.92
CA PRO A 274 18.86 1.16 -0.25
C PRO A 274 19.80 2.00 -1.13
N GLU A 275 21.00 2.34 -0.68
CA GLU A 275 22.00 3.04 -1.49
C GLU A 275 22.74 2.09 -2.44
N ALA A 276 22.65 0.78 -2.20
CA ALA A 276 23.22 -0.23 -3.07
C ALA A 276 22.45 -0.36 -4.40
N SER A 277 23.17 -0.71 -5.47
CA SER A 277 22.54 -1.07 -6.75
C SER A 277 21.62 -2.28 -6.57
N PRO A 278 20.40 -2.28 -7.16
CA PRO A 278 19.94 -1.35 -8.19
C PRO A 278 19.12 -0.16 -7.67
N MET A 279 18.91 -0.05 -6.35
CA MET A 279 18.10 1.02 -5.77
C MET A 279 18.80 2.37 -5.85
N ASN A 280 20.11 2.43 -5.59
CA ASN A 280 20.92 3.64 -5.73
C ASN A 280 20.33 4.87 -5.01
N GLY A 281 19.66 4.66 -3.88
CA GLY A 281 19.11 5.73 -3.05
C GLY A 281 17.78 6.32 -3.56
N PRO A 282 17.17 7.24 -2.79
CA PRO A 282 15.82 7.80 -3.01
C PRO A 282 15.67 8.73 -4.22
N GLY A 283 16.74 8.98 -4.98
CA GLY A 283 16.72 10.00 -6.01
C GLY A 283 18.02 10.06 -6.84
N PRO A 284 18.23 11.16 -7.57
CA PRO A 284 17.46 12.41 -7.52
C PRO A 284 16.05 12.28 -8.13
N ILE A 285 15.09 13.03 -7.57
CA ILE A 285 13.76 13.26 -8.15
C ILE A 285 13.79 14.60 -8.87
N SER A 286 13.45 14.59 -10.16
CA SER A 286 13.46 15.78 -11.00
C SER A 286 12.20 16.60 -10.76
N GLY A 287 12.37 17.86 -10.36
CA GLY A 287 11.26 18.82 -10.29
C GLY A 287 10.69 19.14 -11.66
N GLY A 288 9.55 19.83 -11.69
CA GLY A 288 8.94 20.35 -12.90
C GLY A 288 8.52 21.80 -12.78
N THR A 289 8.09 22.38 -13.88
CA THR A 289 7.55 23.74 -13.91
C THR A 289 6.19 23.75 -13.20
N ALA A 290 6.09 24.53 -12.12
CA ALA A 290 4.81 24.76 -11.47
C ALA A 290 3.87 25.50 -12.44
N PRO A 291 2.61 25.07 -12.58
CA PRO A 291 1.59 25.86 -13.27
C PRO A 291 1.46 27.25 -12.65
N VAL A 292 1.03 28.22 -13.45
CA VAL A 292 0.69 29.56 -12.94
C VAL A 292 -0.59 29.44 -12.11
N ASP A 293 -0.52 29.98 -10.90
CA ASP A 293 -1.60 30.11 -9.91
C ASP A 293 -1.47 31.54 -9.35
N THR A 294 -2.30 32.43 -9.89
CA THR A 294 -2.17 33.87 -9.71
C THR A 294 -2.61 34.32 -8.32
N ASP A 295 -3.67 33.73 -7.77
CA ASP A 295 -4.20 34.06 -6.44
C ASP A 295 -3.66 33.15 -5.31
N LYS A 296 -2.93 32.09 -5.67
CA LYS A 296 -2.21 31.17 -4.78
C LYS A 296 -3.14 30.33 -3.93
N ASP A 297 -4.29 29.95 -4.48
CA ASP A 297 -5.29 29.15 -3.77
C ASP A 297 -5.13 27.63 -3.98
N GLY A 298 -4.15 27.22 -4.81
CA GLY A 298 -3.82 25.84 -5.10
C GLY A 298 -4.40 25.30 -6.41
N ILE A 299 -5.14 26.12 -7.16
CA ILE A 299 -5.71 25.76 -8.47
C ILE A 299 -5.01 26.56 -9.57
N PRO A 300 -4.52 25.93 -10.66
CA PRO A 300 -3.90 26.67 -11.75
C PRO A 300 -4.88 27.52 -12.57
N ASP A 301 -4.46 28.73 -12.96
CA ASP A 301 -5.24 29.68 -13.78
C ASP A 301 -5.87 29.04 -15.02
N ALA A 302 -5.13 28.11 -15.65
CA ALA A 302 -5.56 27.40 -16.85
C ALA A 302 -6.72 26.43 -16.57
N TYR A 303 -6.71 25.76 -15.41
CA TYR A 303 -7.81 24.90 -14.99
C TYR A 303 -9.03 25.77 -14.68
N GLU A 304 -8.84 26.84 -13.92
CA GLU A 304 -9.90 27.74 -13.50
C GLU A 304 -10.64 28.37 -14.68
N SER A 305 -9.88 28.92 -15.63
CA SER A 305 -10.41 29.49 -16.86
C SER A 305 -11.23 28.49 -17.68
N ALA A 306 -10.88 27.20 -17.64
CA ALA A 306 -11.57 26.14 -18.36
C ALA A 306 -12.83 25.62 -17.63
N HIS A 307 -12.91 25.79 -16.30
CA HIS A 307 -13.98 25.25 -15.46
C HIS A 307 -14.90 26.32 -14.87
N GLY A 308 -14.67 27.60 -15.20
CA GLY A 308 -15.54 28.71 -14.84
C GLY A 308 -15.36 29.23 -13.42
N THR A 309 -14.22 28.95 -12.78
CA THR A 309 -13.77 29.62 -11.54
C THR A 309 -12.93 30.85 -11.88
N ASN A 310 -12.44 31.59 -10.88
CA ASN A 310 -11.80 32.88 -11.09
C ASN A 310 -10.30 32.88 -10.75
N PRO A 311 -9.40 32.94 -11.76
CA PRO A 311 -7.93 33.00 -11.58
C PRO A 311 -7.36 34.13 -10.72
N ASN A 312 -8.19 35.05 -10.23
CA ASN A 312 -7.77 36.21 -9.47
C ASN A 312 -8.46 36.32 -8.11
N ALA A 313 -9.16 35.27 -7.67
CA ALA A 313 -9.87 35.26 -6.40
C ALA A 313 -9.78 33.89 -5.75
N ALA A 314 -9.13 33.83 -4.58
CA ALA A 314 -8.95 32.60 -3.83
C ALA A 314 -10.30 31.96 -3.45
N ASP A 315 -10.78 31.09 -4.33
CA ASP A 315 -12.11 30.50 -4.31
C ASP A 315 -12.07 28.98 -4.24
N SER A 316 -10.88 28.39 -4.08
CA SER A 316 -10.64 26.94 -4.01
C SER A 316 -11.53 26.19 -3.02
N THR A 317 -11.98 26.84 -1.95
CA THR A 317 -12.89 26.28 -0.93
C THR A 317 -14.39 26.46 -1.23
N SER A 318 -14.74 27.17 -2.30
CA SER A 318 -16.12 27.37 -2.74
C SER A 318 -16.70 26.07 -3.24
N ILE A 319 -17.95 25.80 -2.86
CA ILE A 319 -18.66 24.57 -3.23
C ILE A 319 -19.33 24.74 -4.59
N ALA A 320 -18.93 23.90 -5.54
CA ALA A 320 -19.53 23.84 -6.87
C ALA A 320 -20.93 23.19 -6.84
N SER A 321 -21.65 23.27 -7.95
CA SER A 321 -23.01 22.72 -8.08
C SER A 321 -23.12 21.21 -7.88
N ASN A 322 -22.01 20.48 -8.01
CA ASN A 322 -21.92 19.04 -7.77
C ASN A 322 -21.68 18.68 -6.29
N GLY A 323 -21.55 19.67 -5.41
CA GLY A 323 -21.37 19.47 -3.97
C GLY A 323 -19.93 19.35 -3.49
N TYR A 324 -18.94 19.43 -4.39
CA TYR A 324 -17.51 19.40 -4.05
C TYR A 324 -16.89 20.80 -4.10
N ALA A 325 -15.86 21.04 -3.29
CA ALA A 325 -15.07 22.27 -3.38
C ALA A 325 -14.32 22.35 -4.72
N ASN A 326 -14.06 23.56 -5.21
CA ASN A 326 -13.30 23.79 -6.45
C ASN A 326 -11.95 23.04 -6.43
N ILE A 327 -11.25 23.05 -5.28
CA ILE A 327 -9.98 22.35 -5.11
C ILE A 327 -10.12 20.83 -5.23
N GLU A 328 -11.23 20.26 -4.74
CA GLU A 328 -11.50 18.83 -4.83
C GLU A 328 -11.78 18.42 -6.27
N ASN A 329 -12.53 19.25 -7.02
CA ASN A 329 -12.76 19.03 -8.44
C ASN A 329 -11.46 19.05 -9.24
N TYR A 330 -10.57 20.02 -8.96
CA TYR A 330 -9.26 20.09 -9.60
C TYR A 330 -8.42 18.85 -9.28
N ILE A 331 -8.22 18.54 -7.99
CA ILE A 331 -7.39 17.41 -7.53
C ILE A 331 -7.84 16.08 -8.14
N ASN A 332 -9.15 15.88 -8.31
CA ASN A 332 -9.69 14.64 -8.87
C ASN A 332 -9.69 14.61 -10.41
N SER A 333 -9.62 15.74 -11.11
CA SER A 333 -9.48 15.75 -12.58
C SER A 333 -8.09 15.32 -13.07
N LEU A 334 -7.13 15.21 -12.15
CA LEU A 334 -5.71 15.00 -12.44
C LEU A 334 -5.32 13.53 -12.66
N VAL A 335 -6.25 12.59 -12.44
CA VAL A 335 -6.04 11.13 -12.43
C VAL A 335 -7.26 10.37 -12.92
#